data_AF-A3UAR7-F1
#
_entry.id   AF-A3UAR7-F1
#
_cell.length_a   1.000
_cell.length_b   1.000
_cell.length_c   1.000
_cell.angle_alpha   90.00
_cell.angle_beta   90.00
_cell.angle_gamma   90.00
#
_symmetry.space_group_name_H-M   'P 1'
#
loop_
_entity.id
_entity.type
_entity.pdbx_description
1 polymer ?
#
loop_
_entity_poly.entity_id
_entity_poly.type
_entity_poly.pdbx_seq_one_letter_code
_entity_poly.pdbx_strand_id
1 'polypeptide(L)'
;MNYIVAGSCGLIGYSGKVSISKIPEYDWFYGAIGLGVLFIIVFNLMAVTTQKSGLSVVSVASKMSVIAPIIFGILYYNEGTSVLKILGILLALSAVYFSSIKSKDGISIKAKNLVFPVLVFLGSGIIDTSIKFLENEYVAQDDVPLFSSVLFFMAFITGLFVLGFQALKGTLKITFKNIIAGVALGVPNYFSIYFLIQALRGNGLESSTVFTINNVAIVMFSTILGIVIFKEKLIPKNWLGVALAIISIILVASTI
;
A
#
# COMPACT_ATOMS: atom_id res chain seq x y z
N MET A 1 -14.74 8.76 -4.57
CA MET A 1 -14.87 7.98 -5.81
C MET A 1 -14.01 6.73 -5.83
N ASN A 2 -12.67 6.82 -5.66
CA ASN A 2 -11.81 5.63 -5.57
C ASN A 2 -12.37 4.55 -4.63
N TYR A 3 -12.55 4.88 -3.35
CA TYR A 3 -12.96 3.89 -2.35
C TYR A 3 -14.38 3.32 -2.52
N ILE A 4 -15.34 4.10 -3.03
CA ILE A 4 -16.68 3.55 -3.34
C ILE A 4 -16.61 2.58 -4.51
N VAL A 5 -15.84 2.88 -5.55
CA VAL A 5 -15.64 1.96 -6.67
C VAL A 5 -14.91 0.71 -6.21
N ALA A 6 -13.87 0.85 -5.39
CA ALA A 6 -13.14 -0.28 -4.83
C ALA A 6 -14.04 -1.17 -3.95
N GLY A 7 -14.85 -0.57 -3.08
CA GLY A 7 -15.83 -1.28 -2.26
C GLY A 7 -16.85 -2.04 -3.12
N SER A 8 -17.38 -1.41 -4.17
CA SER A 8 -18.31 -2.04 -5.11
C SER A 8 -17.68 -3.21 -5.88
N CYS A 9 -16.42 -3.11 -6.29
CA CYS A 9 -15.70 -4.23 -6.92
C CYS A 9 -15.67 -5.47 -6.00
N GLY A 10 -15.46 -5.28 -4.70
CA GLY A 10 -15.47 -6.38 -3.73
C GLY A 10 -16.84 -7.01 -3.54
N LEU A 11 -17.92 -6.22 -3.52
CA LEU A 11 -19.28 -6.78 -3.48
C LEU A 11 -19.61 -7.57 -4.75
N ILE A 12 -19.22 -7.07 -5.91
CA ILE A 12 -19.46 -7.75 -7.20
C ILE A 12 -18.67 -9.07 -7.27
N GLY A 13 -17.45 -9.08 -6.73
CA GLY A 13 -16.60 -10.26 -6.68
C GLY A 13 -16.94 -11.27 -5.57
N TYR A 14 -17.87 -10.95 -4.67
CA TYR A 14 -18.26 -11.83 -3.57
C TYR A 14 -19.35 -12.80 -4.02
N SER A 15 -19.06 -14.10 -3.98
CA SER A 15 -19.98 -15.16 -4.40
C SER A 15 -21.02 -15.55 -3.34
N GLY A 16 -20.85 -15.07 -2.09
CA GLY A 16 -21.75 -15.38 -0.98
C GLY A 16 -23.00 -14.49 -0.94
N LYS A 17 -23.99 -14.86 -0.12
CA LYS A 17 -25.15 -14.00 0.14
C LYS A 17 -24.75 -12.87 1.09
N VAL A 18 -24.68 -11.64 0.60
CA VAL A 18 -24.43 -10.47 1.43
C VAL A 18 -25.66 -10.17 2.30
N SER A 19 -25.53 -10.39 3.60
CA SER A 19 -26.52 -9.95 4.59
C SER A 19 -25.93 -8.79 5.38
N ILE A 20 -26.36 -7.57 5.08
CA ILE A 20 -25.80 -6.33 5.68
C ILE A 20 -25.91 -6.37 7.21
N SER A 21 -26.98 -6.95 7.75
CA SER A 21 -27.19 -7.08 9.19
C SER A 21 -26.16 -7.97 9.87
N LYS A 22 -25.55 -8.92 9.15
CA LYS A 22 -24.53 -9.83 9.69
C LYS A 22 -23.10 -9.27 9.61
N ILE A 23 -22.88 -8.22 8.82
CA ILE A 23 -21.54 -7.64 8.64
C ILE A 23 -20.90 -7.23 9.98
N PRO A 24 -21.62 -6.59 10.92
CA PRO A 24 -21.05 -6.23 12.22
C PRO A 24 -20.72 -7.41 13.13
N GLU A 25 -21.22 -8.61 12.82
CA GLU A 25 -21.00 -9.83 13.62
C GLU A 25 -19.65 -10.50 13.31
N TYR A 26 -19.00 -10.13 12.20
CA TYR A 26 -17.68 -10.66 11.86
C TYR A 26 -16.57 -10.08 12.75
N ASP A 27 -15.67 -10.93 13.23
CA ASP A 27 -14.58 -10.53 14.13
C ASP A 27 -13.63 -9.48 13.51
N TRP A 28 -13.47 -9.50 12.18
CA TRP A 28 -12.64 -8.54 11.46
C TRP A 28 -13.32 -7.17 11.25
N PHE A 29 -14.60 -7.00 11.58
CA PHE A 29 -15.38 -5.80 11.24
C PHE A 29 -14.77 -4.52 11.84
N TYR A 30 -14.44 -4.52 13.12
CA TYR A 30 -13.83 -3.35 13.78
C TYR A 30 -12.42 -3.07 13.24
N GLY A 31 -11.67 -4.12 12.88
CA GLY A 31 -10.39 -3.99 12.19
C GLY A 31 -10.53 -3.32 10.82
N ALA A 32 -11.55 -3.69 10.04
CA ALA A 32 -11.86 -3.08 8.75
C ALA A 32 -12.26 -1.61 8.88
N ILE A 33 -13.00 -1.22 9.92
CA ILE A 33 -13.30 0.19 10.24
C ILE A 33 -12.00 0.96 10.50
N GLY A 34 -11.15 0.45 11.40
CA GLY A 34 -9.88 1.09 11.75
C GLY A 34 -8.97 1.26 10.54
N LEU A 35 -8.87 0.22 9.69
CA LEU A 35 -8.10 0.29 8.45
C LEU A 35 -8.68 1.25 7.43
N GLY A 36 -10.00 1.31 7.29
CA GLY A 36 -10.67 2.28 6.42
C GLY A 36 -10.34 3.73 6.81
N VAL A 37 -10.35 4.03 8.11
CA VAL A 37 -9.95 5.34 8.64
C VAL A 37 -8.47 5.62 8.36
N LEU A 38 -7.58 4.65 8.68
CA LEU A 38 -6.14 4.79 8.42
C LEU A 38 -5.84 4.99 6.94
N PHE A 39 -6.54 4.32 6.02
CA PHE A 39 -6.35 4.54 4.59
C PHE A 39 -6.60 5.98 4.19
N ILE A 40 -7.68 6.61 4.67
CA ILE A 40 -7.95 8.02 4.38
C ILE A 40 -6.88 8.93 4.97
N ILE A 41 -6.47 8.69 6.22
CA ILE A 41 -5.44 9.49 6.88
C ILE A 41 -4.12 9.41 6.09
N VAL A 42 -3.65 8.19 5.80
CA VAL A 42 -2.39 7.96 5.11
C VAL A 42 -2.45 8.47 3.68
N PHE A 43 -3.57 8.28 2.95
CA PHE A 43 -3.71 8.81 1.59
C PHE A 43 -3.64 10.35 1.56
N ASN A 44 -4.23 11.04 2.55
CA ASN A 44 -4.09 12.49 2.68
C ASN A 44 -2.65 12.89 3.07
N LEU A 45 -1.99 12.15 3.96
CA LEU A 45 -0.57 12.38 4.28
C LEU A 45 0.33 12.19 3.06
N MET A 46 0.06 11.19 2.23
CA MET A 46 0.76 10.99 0.95
C MET A 46 0.53 12.18 0.01
N ALA A 47 -0.69 12.70 -0.10
CA ALA A 47 -0.99 13.88 -0.90
C ALA A 47 -0.23 15.13 -0.41
N VAL A 48 -0.27 15.40 0.90
CA VAL A 48 0.42 16.54 1.52
C VAL A 48 1.94 16.42 1.35
N THR A 49 2.49 15.22 1.56
CA THR A 49 3.91 14.96 1.39
C THR A 49 4.34 15.11 -0.07
N THR A 50 3.51 14.66 -1.02
CA THR A 50 3.77 14.84 -2.46
C THR A 50 3.87 16.32 -2.80
N GLN A 51 2.98 17.15 -2.25
CA GLN A 51 2.98 18.59 -2.49
C GLN A 51 4.14 19.32 -1.82
N LYS A 52 4.54 18.90 -0.61
CA LYS A 52 5.54 19.62 0.23
C LYS A 52 6.98 19.13 0.07
N SER A 53 7.15 17.86 -0.25
CA SER A 53 8.45 17.17 -0.28
C SER A 53 8.68 16.41 -1.60
N GLY A 54 7.68 16.36 -2.49
CA GLY A 54 7.76 15.71 -3.78
C GLY A 54 7.29 14.25 -3.78
N LEU A 55 6.90 13.76 -4.96
CA LEU A 55 6.40 12.40 -5.17
C LEU A 55 7.44 11.32 -4.80
N SER A 56 8.73 11.59 -5.09
CA SER A 56 9.84 10.68 -4.77
C SER A 56 9.92 10.38 -3.28
N VAL A 57 9.78 11.39 -2.42
CA VAL A 57 9.84 11.21 -0.96
C VAL A 57 8.68 10.35 -0.45
N VAL A 58 7.48 10.53 -1.01
CA VAL A 58 6.32 9.68 -0.68
C VAL A 58 6.51 8.25 -1.13
N SER A 59 7.06 8.07 -2.34
CA SER A 59 7.39 6.74 -2.87
C SER A 59 8.36 6.02 -1.93
N VAL A 60 9.45 6.67 -1.53
CA VAL A 60 10.39 6.10 -0.56
C VAL A 60 9.69 5.79 0.76
N ALA A 61 9.00 6.75 1.37
CA ALA A 61 8.40 6.58 2.69
C ALA A 61 7.37 5.44 2.71
N SER A 62 6.49 5.37 1.72
CA SER A 62 5.46 4.33 1.63
C SER A 62 6.06 2.95 1.33
N LYS A 63 7.02 2.85 0.40
CA LYS A 63 7.61 1.55 0.01
C LYS A 63 8.63 1.02 1.01
N MET A 64 9.34 1.89 1.72
CA MET A 64 10.20 1.49 2.84
C MET A 64 9.40 0.96 4.03
N SER A 65 8.12 1.32 4.16
CA SER A 65 7.29 0.88 5.29
C SER A 65 7.11 -0.64 5.34
N VAL A 66 7.41 -1.34 4.25
CA VAL A 66 7.48 -2.81 4.14
C VAL A 66 8.33 -3.46 5.24
N ILE A 67 9.28 -2.74 5.82
CA ILE A 67 10.07 -3.25 6.94
C ILE A 67 9.21 -3.59 8.16
N ALA A 68 8.10 -2.87 8.39
CA ALA A 68 7.20 -3.10 9.51
C ALA A 68 6.50 -4.47 9.44
N PRO A 69 5.76 -4.82 8.36
CA PRO A 69 5.14 -6.14 8.26
C PRO A 69 6.19 -7.27 8.17
N ILE A 70 7.39 -7.02 7.61
CA ILE A 70 8.47 -8.01 7.60
C ILE A 70 8.96 -8.33 9.02
N ILE A 71 9.28 -7.30 9.82
CA ILE A 71 9.72 -7.48 11.20
C ILE A 71 8.60 -8.13 12.02
N PHE A 72 7.35 -7.71 11.80
CA PHE A 72 6.21 -8.33 12.45
C PHE A 72 6.07 -9.81 12.10
N GLY A 73 6.21 -10.19 10.82
CA GLY A 73 6.16 -11.59 10.39
C GLY A 73 7.24 -12.45 11.03
N ILE A 74 8.47 -11.95 11.06
CA ILE A 74 9.61 -12.64 11.68
C ILE A 74 9.41 -12.83 13.19
N LEU A 75 8.99 -11.77 13.91
CA LEU A 75 8.92 -11.82 15.37
C LEU A 75 7.62 -12.46 15.90
N TYR A 76 6.48 -12.16 15.29
CA TYR A 76 5.18 -12.60 15.77
C TYR A 76 4.84 -14.01 15.26
N TYR A 77 5.10 -14.29 13.98
CA TYR A 77 4.82 -15.61 13.39
C TYR A 77 6.03 -16.55 13.38
N ASN A 78 7.18 -16.13 13.94
CA ASN A 78 8.43 -16.89 13.96
C ASN A 78 8.84 -17.39 12.56
N GLU A 79 8.64 -16.55 11.53
CA GLU A 79 9.06 -16.87 10.16
C GLU A 79 10.57 -17.11 10.08
N GLY A 80 10.99 -18.04 9.23
CA GLY A 80 12.39 -18.40 9.04
C GLY A 80 13.22 -17.21 8.59
N THR A 81 14.40 -17.05 9.18
CA THR A 81 15.35 -15.97 8.85
C THR A 81 16.65 -16.55 8.31
N SER A 82 16.59 -17.20 7.14
CA SER A 82 17.80 -17.66 6.48
C SER A 82 18.70 -16.46 6.10
N VAL A 83 20.01 -16.70 6.03
CA VAL A 83 20.97 -15.65 5.65
C VAL A 83 20.62 -15.06 4.28
N LEU A 84 20.20 -15.91 3.33
CA LEU A 84 19.77 -15.49 2.00
C LEU A 84 18.55 -14.56 2.05
N LYS A 85 17.58 -14.87 2.92
CA LYS A 85 16.37 -14.05 3.07
C LYS A 85 16.69 -12.68 3.67
N ILE A 86 17.54 -12.62 4.70
CA ILE A 86 17.98 -11.35 5.30
C ILE A 86 18.73 -10.50 4.27
N LEU A 87 19.66 -11.09 3.52
CA LEU A 87 20.38 -10.39 2.45
C LEU A 87 19.41 -9.90 1.36
N GLY A 88 18.45 -10.73 0.97
CA GLY A 88 17.39 -10.37 0.03
C GLY A 88 16.56 -9.17 0.48
N ILE A 89 16.17 -9.12 1.76
CA ILE A 89 15.43 -8.00 2.37
C ILE A 89 16.30 -6.73 2.40
N LEU A 90 17.57 -6.81 2.79
CA LEU A 90 18.47 -5.65 2.79
C LEU A 90 18.67 -5.08 1.38
N LEU A 91 18.79 -5.96 0.38
CA LEU A 91 18.86 -5.58 -1.02
C LEU A 91 17.54 -4.96 -1.52
N ALA A 92 16.39 -5.48 -1.09
CA ALA A 92 15.08 -4.89 -1.39
C ALA A 92 15.01 -3.44 -0.90
N LEU A 93 15.38 -3.21 0.35
CA LEU A 93 15.35 -1.88 0.96
C LEU A 93 16.29 -0.92 0.22
N SER A 94 17.48 -1.40 -0.11
CA SER A 94 18.46 -0.64 -0.91
C SER A 94 17.92 -0.33 -2.32
N ALA A 95 17.30 -1.30 -2.97
CA ALA A 95 16.73 -1.17 -4.31
C ALA A 95 15.65 -0.10 -4.36
N VAL A 96 14.71 -0.13 -3.41
CA VAL A 96 13.62 0.85 -3.31
C VAL A 96 14.17 2.25 -3.00
N TYR A 97 15.20 2.36 -2.16
CA TYR A 97 15.87 3.64 -1.93
C TYR A 97 16.50 4.18 -3.22
N PHE A 98 17.38 3.42 -3.87
CA PHE A 98 18.13 3.86 -5.05
C PHE A 98 17.26 4.15 -6.28
N SER A 99 16.22 3.35 -6.52
CA SER A 99 15.24 3.57 -7.60
C SER A 99 14.42 4.84 -7.39
N SER A 100 14.23 5.27 -6.15
CA SER A 100 13.41 6.44 -5.85
C SER A 100 14.19 7.75 -5.81
N ILE A 101 15.53 7.74 -5.90
CA ILE A 101 16.35 8.97 -5.92
C ILE A 101 16.10 9.72 -7.24
N LYS A 102 15.72 11.00 -7.19
CA LYS A 102 15.70 11.87 -8.39
C LYS A 102 16.96 12.76 -8.49
N SER A 103 17.27 13.19 -9.72
CA SER A 103 18.26 14.23 -10.01
C SER A 103 17.88 15.56 -9.33
N LYS A 104 18.86 16.43 -9.08
CA LYS A 104 18.84 17.58 -8.16
C LYS A 104 17.77 18.68 -8.42
N ASP A 105 16.88 18.54 -9.40
CA ASP A 105 15.87 19.54 -9.75
C ASP A 105 14.55 19.37 -8.96
N GLY A 106 14.66 19.06 -7.66
CA GLY A 106 13.54 18.75 -6.78
C GLY A 106 13.11 19.91 -5.88
N ILE A 107 11.89 19.79 -5.31
CA ILE A 107 11.41 20.66 -4.23
C ILE A 107 12.42 20.60 -3.07
N SER A 108 12.91 21.76 -2.61
CA SER A 108 13.82 21.79 -1.45
C SER A 108 13.13 21.20 -0.20
N ILE A 109 13.69 20.10 0.32
CA ILE A 109 13.16 19.44 1.51
C ILE A 109 13.49 20.31 2.72
N LYS A 110 12.46 20.92 3.30
CA LYS A 110 12.59 21.64 4.58
C LYS A 110 12.48 20.64 5.73
N ALA A 111 13.36 20.74 6.73
CA ALA A 111 13.35 19.84 7.90
C ALA A 111 11.96 19.75 8.56
N LYS A 112 11.24 20.87 8.66
CA LYS A 112 9.86 20.92 9.20
C LYS A 112 8.83 20.08 8.42
N ASN A 113 9.10 19.74 7.17
CA ASN A 113 8.23 18.93 6.33
C ASN A 113 8.55 17.43 6.42
N LEU A 114 9.63 17.04 7.11
CA LEU A 114 10.02 15.63 7.28
C LEU A 114 9.05 14.84 8.17
N VAL A 115 8.22 15.53 8.96
CA VAL A 115 7.16 14.89 9.74
C VAL A 115 6.17 14.13 8.84
N PHE A 116 5.81 14.67 7.67
CA PHE A 116 4.81 14.03 6.82
C PHE A 116 5.30 12.71 6.19
N PRO A 117 6.50 12.62 5.60
CA PRO A 117 7.09 11.35 5.17
C PRO A 117 7.18 10.31 6.30
N VAL A 118 7.57 10.73 7.51
CA VAL A 118 7.66 9.81 8.66
C VAL A 118 6.27 9.27 9.03
N LEU A 119 5.24 10.13 9.05
CA LEU A 119 3.87 9.69 9.29
C LEU A 119 3.33 8.79 8.17
N VAL A 120 3.70 9.02 6.92
CA VAL A 120 3.38 8.11 5.80
C VAL A 120 4.03 6.75 6.03
N PHE A 121 5.33 6.73 6.37
CA PHE A 121 6.04 5.48 6.64
C PHE A 121 5.39 4.69 7.78
N LEU A 122 5.12 5.33 8.92
CA LEU A 122 4.48 4.67 10.06
C LEU A 122 3.07 4.20 9.73
N GLY A 123 2.26 5.07 9.11
CA GLY A 123 0.87 4.75 8.77
C GLY A 123 0.76 3.62 7.75
N SER A 124 1.58 3.64 6.68
CA SER A 124 1.63 2.56 5.70
C SER A 124 2.10 1.24 6.34
N GLY A 125 3.12 1.28 7.20
CA GLY A 125 3.61 0.09 7.89
C GLY A 125 2.56 -0.52 8.82
N ILE A 126 1.81 0.33 9.55
CA ILE A 126 0.68 -0.11 10.39
C ILE A 126 -0.42 -0.73 9.54
N ILE A 127 -0.77 -0.12 8.40
CA ILE A 127 -1.79 -0.66 7.49
C ILE A 127 -1.39 -2.05 7.00
N ASP A 128 -0.19 -2.20 6.43
CA ASP A 128 0.26 -3.47 5.85
C ASP A 128 0.35 -4.57 6.92
N THR A 129 0.88 -4.23 8.10
CA THR A 129 0.97 -5.16 9.25
C THR A 129 -0.42 -5.56 9.75
N SER A 130 -1.33 -4.60 9.88
CA SER A 130 -2.70 -4.85 10.34
C SER A 130 -3.49 -5.66 9.33
N ILE A 131 -3.30 -5.44 8.02
CA ILE A 131 -3.89 -6.28 6.98
C ILE A 131 -3.42 -7.71 7.18
N LYS A 132 -2.11 -7.96 7.32
CA LYS A 132 -1.60 -9.32 7.54
C LYS A 132 -2.15 -9.95 8.82
N PHE A 133 -2.19 -9.19 9.91
CA PHE A 133 -2.71 -9.68 11.18
C PHE A 133 -4.20 -10.04 11.09
N LEU A 134 -5.03 -9.15 10.56
CA LEU A 134 -6.46 -9.40 10.42
C LEU A 134 -6.76 -10.54 9.45
N GLU A 135 -6.04 -10.57 8.34
CA GLU A 135 -6.11 -11.63 7.34
C GLU A 135 -5.85 -13.01 7.95
N ASN A 136 -4.75 -13.15 8.71
CA ASN A 136 -4.32 -14.42 9.28
C ASN A 136 -5.23 -14.92 10.41
N GLU A 137 -5.64 -14.01 11.31
CA GLU A 137 -6.31 -14.38 12.56
C GLU A 137 -7.84 -14.40 12.46
N TYR A 138 -8.44 -13.56 11.60
CA TYR A 138 -9.88 -13.30 11.65
C TYR A 138 -10.61 -13.48 10.31
N VAL A 139 -9.92 -13.42 9.16
CA VAL A 139 -10.60 -13.43 7.85
C VAL A 139 -10.59 -14.83 7.22
N ALA A 140 -11.76 -15.44 7.11
CA ALA A 140 -11.93 -16.71 6.39
C ALA A 140 -11.59 -16.58 4.89
N GLN A 141 -11.29 -17.69 4.21
CA GLN A 141 -10.89 -17.70 2.78
C GLN A 141 -11.94 -17.06 1.88
N ASP A 142 -13.19 -17.44 2.06
CA ASP A 142 -14.28 -16.96 1.23
C ASP A 142 -14.69 -15.51 1.54
N ASP A 143 -14.26 -14.97 2.68
CA ASP A 143 -14.64 -13.63 3.14
C ASP A 143 -13.66 -12.53 2.70
N VAL A 144 -12.57 -12.85 2.02
CA VAL A 144 -11.59 -11.84 1.53
C VAL A 144 -12.22 -10.73 0.67
N PRO A 145 -13.10 -11.04 -0.32
CA PRO A 145 -13.76 -9.99 -1.10
C PRO A 145 -14.65 -9.11 -0.21
N LEU A 146 -15.35 -9.70 0.75
CA LEU A 146 -16.25 -9.00 1.66
C LEU A 146 -15.48 -8.12 2.65
N PHE A 147 -14.42 -8.64 3.28
CA PHE A 147 -13.50 -7.88 4.13
C PHE A 147 -12.93 -6.66 3.39
N SER A 148 -12.37 -6.88 2.20
CA SER A 148 -11.80 -5.82 1.38
C SER A 148 -12.85 -4.78 1.00
N SER A 149 -14.06 -5.24 0.66
CA SER A 149 -15.19 -4.37 0.34
C SER A 149 -15.59 -3.47 1.51
N VAL A 150 -15.82 -4.05 2.70
CA VAL A 150 -16.19 -3.32 3.92
C VAL A 150 -15.11 -2.31 4.29
N LEU A 151 -13.84 -2.72 4.25
CA LEU A 151 -12.70 -1.86 4.49
C LEU A 151 -12.74 -0.61 3.58
N PHE A 152 -12.93 -0.81 2.27
CA PHE A 152 -13.02 0.30 1.33
C PHE A 152 -14.28 1.15 1.50
N PHE A 153 -15.42 0.57 1.88
CA PHE A 153 -16.60 1.37 2.22
C PHE A 153 -16.38 2.21 3.48
N MET A 154 -15.68 1.70 4.49
CA MET A 154 -15.31 2.47 5.68
C MET A 154 -14.34 3.61 5.34
N ALA A 155 -13.39 3.38 4.42
CA ALA A 155 -12.57 4.45 3.86
C ALA A 155 -13.41 5.49 3.09
N PHE A 156 -14.41 5.05 2.32
CA PHE A 156 -15.32 5.95 1.62
C PHE A 156 -16.13 6.82 2.58
N ILE A 157 -16.73 6.22 3.61
CA ILE A 157 -17.49 6.94 4.65
C ILE A 157 -16.60 7.94 5.38
N THR A 158 -15.39 7.55 5.77
CA THR A 158 -14.41 8.45 6.38
C THR A 158 -14.06 9.62 5.44
N GLY A 159 -13.90 9.33 4.14
CA GLY A 159 -13.71 10.35 3.12
C GLY A 159 -14.89 11.32 2.99
N LEU A 160 -16.13 10.86 3.15
CA LEU A 160 -17.31 11.73 3.17
C LEU A 160 -17.29 12.69 4.37
N PHE A 161 -16.88 12.23 5.56
CA PHE A 161 -16.72 13.13 6.72
C PHE A 161 -15.66 14.21 6.46
N VAL A 162 -14.53 13.84 5.86
CA VAL A 162 -13.48 14.80 5.48
C VAL A 162 -14.00 15.81 4.44
N LEU A 163 -14.76 15.36 3.44
CA LEU A 163 -15.37 16.27 2.46
C LEU A 163 -16.44 17.17 3.08
N GLY A 164 -17.27 16.64 3.98
CA GLY A 164 -18.26 17.41 4.73
C GLY A 164 -17.61 18.51 5.57
N PHE A 165 -16.51 18.19 6.25
CA PHE A 165 -15.72 19.19 6.98
C PHE A 165 -15.14 20.28 6.07
N GLN A 166 -14.64 19.92 4.89
CA GLN A 166 -14.17 20.89 3.89
C GLN A 166 -15.31 21.74 3.32
N ALA A 167 -16.51 21.17 3.18
CA ALA A 167 -17.71 21.90 2.73
C ALA A 167 -18.11 22.95 3.77
N LEU A 168 -18.16 22.58 5.05
CA LEU A 168 -18.45 23.50 6.16
C LEU A 168 -17.43 24.63 6.26
N LYS A 169 -16.16 24.38 5.91
CA LYS A 169 -15.11 25.40 5.84
C LYS A 169 -15.12 26.24 4.54
N GLY A 170 -15.98 25.91 3.58
CA GLY A 170 -16.01 26.57 2.28
C GLY A 170 -14.78 26.30 1.39
N THR A 171 -13.96 25.30 1.73
CA THR A 171 -12.74 24.97 0.99
C THR A 171 -12.93 23.83 -0.02
N LEU A 172 -14.13 23.27 -0.10
CA LEU A 172 -14.44 22.13 -0.96
C LEU A 172 -14.36 22.52 -2.45
N LYS A 173 -13.51 21.82 -3.19
CA LYS A 173 -13.41 21.93 -4.66
C LYS A 173 -13.53 20.56 -5.30
N ILE A 174 -14.74 20.21 -5.71
CA ILE A 174 -14.99 18.99 -6.50
C ILE A 174 -14.98 19.36 -7.97
N THR A 175 -14.10 18.75 -8.74
CA THR A 175 -14.10 18.86 -10.19
C THR A 175 -14.50 17.53 -10.81
N PHE A 176 -15.12 17.58 -12.00
CA PHE A 176 -15.49 16.36 -12.73
C PHE A 176 -14.28 15.47 -13.04
N LYS A 177 -13.11 16.06 -13.28
CA LYS A 177 -11.85 15.34 -13.45
C LYS A 177 -11.50 14.49 -12.22
N ASN A 178 -11.75 14.99 -11.01
CA ASN A 178 -11.52 14.23 -9.77
C ASN A 178 -12.42 12.98 -9.68
N ILE A 179 -13.64 13.07 -10.20
CA ILE A 179 -14.59 11.95 -10.21
C ILE A 179 -14.08 10.86 -11.16
N ILE A 180 -13.78 11.21 -12.41
CA ILE A 180 -13.27 10.25 -13.41
C ILE A 180 -11.97 9.61 -12.94
N ALA A 181 -10.99 10.41 -12.49
CA ALA A 181 -9.72 9.90 -11.98
C ALA A 181 -9.94 8.97 -10.78
N GLY A 182 -10.88 9.31 -9.88
CA GLY A 182 -11.23 8.45 -8.76
C GLY A 182 -11.84 7.13 -9.20
N VAL A 183 -12.70 7.10 -10.22
CA VAL A 183 -13.27 5.86 -10.76
C VAL A 183 -12.19 4.99 -11.40
N ALA A 184 -11.33 5.60 -12.24
CA ALA A 184 -10.23 4.90 -12.90
C ALA A 184 -9.23 4.30 -11.90
N LEU A 185 -8.99 4.95 -10.76
CA LEU A 185 -8.11 4.45 -9.70
C LEU A 185 -8.78 3.43 -8.79
N GLY A 186 -10.11 3.40 -8.69
CA GLY A 186 -10.84 2.53 -7.76
C GLY A 186 -10.66 1.04 -8.05
N VAL A 187 -10.79 0.65 -9.32
CA VAL A 187 -10.65 -0.74 -9.75
C VAL A 187 -9.26 -1.31 -9.44
N PRO A 188 -8.14 -0.71 -9.88
CA PRO A 188 -6.81 -1.23 -9.56
C PRO A 188 -6.51 -1.16 -8.06
N ASN A 189 -7.07 -0.20 -7.32
CA ASN A 189 -6.88 -0.12 -5.87
C ASN A 189 -7.52 -1.31 -5.15
N TYR A 190 -8.73 -1.72 -5.55
CA TYR A 190 -9.36 -2.93 -5.02
C TYR A 190 -8.50 -4.17 -5.29
N PHE A 191 -8.14 -4.39 -6.56
CA PHE A 191 -7.37 -5.57 -6.95
C PHE A 191 -5.98 -5.61 -6.33
N SER A 192 -5.35 -4.46 -6.08
CA SER A 192 -4.06 -4.39 -5.39
C SER A 192 -4.13 -5.00 -3.98
N ILE A 193 -5.16 -4.66 -3.20
CA ILE A 193 -5.34 -5.20 -1.85
C ILE A 193 -5.85 -6.64 -1.89
N TYR A 194 -6.83 -6.92 -2.75
CA TYR A 194 -7.39 -8.26 -2.91
C TYR A 194 -6.30 -9.29 -3.27
N PHE A 195 -5.49 -9.02 -4.30
CA PHE A 195 -4.42 -9.93 -4.71
C PHE A 195 -3.27 -9.99 -3.70
N LEU A 196 -3.00 -8.90 -2.96
CA LEU A 196 -2.04 -8.95 -1.86
C LEU A 196 -2.50 -9.92 -0.78
N ILE A 197 -3.76 -9.83 -0.35
CA ILE A 197 -4.33 -10.75 0.65
C ILE A 197 -4.29 -12.19 0.13
N GLN A 198 -4.69 -12.42 -1.13
CA GLN A 198 -4.60 -13.75 -1.74
C GLN A 198 -3.15 -14.28 -1.77
N ALA A 199 -2.15 -13.42 -2.02
CA ALA A 199 -0.74 -13.80 -2.00
C ALA A 199 -0.24 -14.12 -0.58
N LEU A 200 -0.67 -13.36 0.44
CA LEU A 200 -0.35 -13.64 1.86
C LEU A 200 -0.93 -14.96 2.37
N ARG A 201 -1.92 -15.50 1.65
CA ARG A 201 -2.58 -16.79 1.90
C ARG A 201 -2.03 -17.94 1.06
N GLY A 202 -1.13 -17.66 0.14
CA GLY A 202 -0.52 -18.69 -0.69
C GLY A 202 0.20 -19.70 0.19
N ASN A 203 -0.17 -20.98 0.08
CA ASN A 203 0.47 -22.04 0.84
C ASN A 203 1.99 -22.04 0.61
N GLY A 204 2.75 -22.08 1.70
CA GLY A 204 4.22 -22.11 1.67
C GLY A 204 4.90 -20.75 1.53
N LEU A 205 4.16 -19.64 1.43
CA LEU A 205 4.75 -18.30 1.37
C LEU A 205 4.71 -17.60 2.71
N GLU A 206 5.89 -17.27 3.24
CA GLU A 206 6.03 -16.40 4.41
C GLU A 206 5.67 -14.96 4.06
N SER A 207 5.05 -14.23 5.00
CA SER A 207 4.57 -12.87 4.76
C SER A 207 5.71 -11.91 4.45
N SER A 208 6.85 -12.06 5.13
CA SER A 208 8.05 -11.27 4.83
C SER A 208 8.55 -11.47 3.39
N THR A 209 8.41 -12.68 2.83
CA THR A 209 8.73 -12.96 1.42
C THR A 209 7.74 -12.25 0.50
N VAL A 210 6.44 -12.40 0.73
CA VAL A 210 5.37 -11.78 -0.08
C VAL A 210 5.49 -10.24 -0.08
N PHE A 211 5.62 -9.63 1.09
CA PHE A 211 5.75 -8.19 1.24
C PHE A 211 7.00 -7.65 0.56
N THR A 212 8.13 -8.38 0.67
CA THR A 212 9.38 -8.03 -0.01
C THR A 212 9.21 -8.05 -1.52
N ILE A 213 8.74 -9.18 -2.08
CA ILE A 213 8.54 -9.32 -3.53
C ILE A 213 7.56 -8.28 -4.04
N ASN A 214 6.41 -8.07 -3.37
CA ASN A 214 5.39 -7.12 -3.79
C ASN A 214 5.94 -5.68 -3.85
N ASN A 215 6.60 -5.21 -2.80
CA ASN A 215 7.12 -3.84 -2.78
C ASN A 215 8.24 -3.62 -3.80
N VAL A 216 9.15 -4.59 -3.94
CA VAL A 216 10.25 -4.52 -4.92
C VAL A 216 9.72 -4.59 -6.35
N ALA A 217 8.75 -5.47 -6.63
CA ALA A 217 8.12 -5.59 -7.94
C ALA A 217 7.40 -4.29 -8.33
N ILE A 218 6.59 -3.70 -7.42
CA ILE A 218 5.92 -2.42 -7.70
C ILE A 218 6.93 -1.34 -8.08
N VAL A 219 8.03 -1.25 -7.35
CA VAL A 219 9.08 -0.26 -7.62
C VAL A 219 9.76 -0.52 -8.96
N MET A 220 10.13 -1.76 -9.26
CA MET A 220 10.74 -2.15 -10.52
C MET A 220 9.81 -1.85 -11.71
N PHE A 221 8.57 -2.32 -11.66
CA PHE A 221 7.58 -2.10 -12.72
C PHE A 221 7.25 -0.62 -12.88
N SER A 222 7.07 0.13 -11.78
CA SER A 222 6.79 1.57 -11.85
C SER A 222 7.94 2.35 -12.50
N THR A 223 9.18 1.95 -12.24
CA THR A 223 10.38 2.55 -12.84
C THR A 223 10.46 2.22 -14.33
N ILE A 224 10.25 0.95 -14.71
CA ILE A 224 10.25 0.53 -16.12
C ILE A 224 9.12 1.23 -16.90
N LEU A 225 7.90 1.28 -16.36
CA LEU A 225 6.78 2.00 -16.97
C LEU A 225 7.07 3.50 -17.05
N GLY A 226 7.74 4.08 -16.05
CA GLY A 226 8.28 5.44 -16.07
C GLY A 226 9.14 5.72 -17.31
N ILE A 227 10.06 4.81 -17.61
CA ILE A 227 10.94 4.89 -18.78
C ILE A 227 10.13 4.72 -20.08
N VAL A 228 9.29 3.71 -20.17
CA VAL A 228 8.62 3.35 -21.44
C VAL A 228 7.52 4.34 -21.80
N ILE A 229 6.66 4.69 -20.85
CA ILE A 229 5.47 5.53 -21.10
C ILE A 229 5.85 7.01 -21.09
N PHE A 230 6.58 7.45 -20.06
CA PHE A 230 6.89 8.87 -19.87
C PHE A 230 8.25 9.27 -20.43
N LYS A 231 9.03 8.32 -20.97
CA LYS A 231 10.38 8.56 -21.51
C LYS A 231 11.30 9.20 -20.46
N GLU A 232 11.12 8.84 -19.19
CA GLU A 232 11.97 9.34 -18.10
C GLU A 232 13.42 8.90 -18.31
N LYS A 233 14.35 9.86 -18.20
CA LYS A 233 15.79 9.58 -18.21
C LYS A 233 16.25 9.22 -16.80
N LEU A 234 16.58 7.95 -16.59
CA LEU A 234 17.11 7.48 -15.32
C LEU A 234 18.54 7.95 -15.08
N ILE A 235 18.84 8.31 -13.84
CA ILE A 235 20.21 8.48 -13.39
C ILE A 235 20.85 7.10 -13.10
N PRO A 236 22.19 6.96 -13.13
CA PRO A 236 22.86 5.68 -12.86
C PRO A 236 22.44 5.01 -11.55
N LYS A 237 22.10 5.82 -10.53
CA LYS A 237 21.59 5.31 -9.24
C LYS A 237 20.26 4.56 -9.38
N ASN A 238 19.35 4.99 -10.26
CA ASN A 238 18.07 4.29 -10.43
C ASN A 238 18.26 2.94 -11.12
N TRP A 239 19.19 2.87 -12.09
CA TRP A 239 19.58 1.60 -12.73
C TRP A 239 20.16 0.61 -11.71
N LEU A 240 20.99 1.08 -10.79
CA LEU A 240 21.45 0.27 -9.66
C LEU A 240 20.26 -0.23 -8.82
N GLY A 241 19.29 0.64 -8.53
CA GLY A 241 18.05 0.24 -7.84
C GLY A 241 17.30 -0.90 -8.55
N VAL A 242 17.16 -0.82 -9.88
CA VAL A 242 16.52 -1.87 -10.69
C VAL A 242 17.31 -3.19 -10.63
N ALA A 243 18.64 -3.13 -10.75
CA ALA A 243 19.48 -4.33 -10.66
C ALA A 243 19.37 -4.99 -9.27
N LEU A 244 19.45 -4.20 -8.20
CA LEU A 244 19.29 -4.69 -6.83
C LEU A 244 17.89 -5.29 -6.59
N ALA A 245 16.85 -4.72 -7.20
CA ALA A 245 15.49 -5.23 -7.12
C ALA A 245 15.38 -6.65 -7.70
N ILE A 246 15.99 -6.89 -8.87
CA ILE A 246 16.01 -8.20 -9.51
C ILE A 246 16.74 -9.23 -8.63
N ILE A 247 17.94 -8.88 -8.15
CA ILE A 247 18.74 -9.77 -7.29
C ILE A 247 17.99 -10.09 -5.99
N SER A 248 17.37 -9.08 -5.37
CA SER A 248 16.59 -9.23 -4.15
C SER A 248 15.43 -10.23 -4.33
N ILE A 249 14.65 -10.09 -5.41
CA ILE A 249 13.54 -11.01 -5.70
C ILE A 249 14.06 -12.43 -5.88
N ILE A 250 15.15 -12.63 -6.63
CA ILE A 250 15.74 -13.96 -6.86
C ILE A 250 16.17 -14.59 -5.53
N LEU A 251 16.85 -13.84 -4.66
CA LEU A 251 17.32 -14.34 -3.37
C LEU A 251 16.17 -14.71 -2.44
N VAL A 252 15.18 -13.83 -2.29
CA VAL A 252 14.03 -14.11 -1.41
C VAL A 252 13.18 -15.26 -1.97
N ALA A 253 12.97 -15.30 -3.28
CA ALA A 253 12.22 -16.39 -3.92
C ALA A 253 12.94 -17.75 -3.79
N SER A 254 14.27 -17.77 -3.74
CA SER A 254 15.05 -19.00 -3.52
C SER A 254 14.97 -19.55 -2.09
N THR A 255 14.31 -18.82 -1.17
CA THR A 255 14.14 -19.23 0.23
C THR A 255 12.74 -19.72 0.57
N ILE A 256 11.86 -19.79 -0.44
CA ILE A 256 10.50 -20.35 -0.36
C ILE A 256 10.59 -21.88 -0.26
#